data_AF-A8ER37-F1
#
_entry.id   AF-A8ER37-F1
#
_cell.length_a   1.000
_cell.length_b   1.000
_cell.length_c   1.000
_cell.angle_alpha   90.00
_cell.angle_beta   90.00
_cell.angle_gamma   90.00
#
_symmetry.space_group_name_H-M   'P 1'
#
loop_
_entity.id
_entity.type
_entity.pdbx_description
1 polymer ?
#
loop_
_entity_poly.entity_id
_entity_poly.type
_entity_poly.pdbx_seq_one_letter_code
_entity_poly.pdbx_strand_id
1 'polypeptide(L)'
;MLDVTLIVLCAGNSTRFEHKTKKQWIRVEDEPLWLNVTKRISSFAKFDKIIVTSHQDELNYMKNFSDDFTFVKGGETRQLSILNSLQFVTTKYVMITDVARACVPQSVIENLLNEKSSADCIVPILNVTDTVVYENDTIDRSNVKLIQTPQLSSTQVLRDALNTPIEFTDESSAIKAIDGKIKYIQGSTFSKKLTLGDELDELPCLKAPSNNFFTGTGFDIHAFEEIKDMYLGGVKLPYEYGFKAHSDGDVLIHSVIDALLGACGAGDIGEFFPDTDDKYKGIDSKLLLGQIVNFINNVGYEIVNVDLTIIAQKPKINPFKDEIKKSMAKLLRIEKQFVNVKATTAEKLGFIGRAEGVAVQSIATLKYYNWKKR
;
A
#
# COMPACT_ATOMS: atom_id res chain seq x y z
N MET A 1 -18.93 25.88 10.96
CA MET A 1 -18.41 24.74 10.18
C MET A 1 -17.87 25.27 8.88
N LEU A 2 -16.81 24.66 8.33
CA LEU A 2 -16.28 25.06 7.03
C LEU A 2 -17.26 24.70 5.90
N ASP A 3 -18.10 23.68 6.14
CA ASP A 3 -18.98 23.05 5.16
C ASP A 3 -18.16 22.47 3.99
N VAL A 4 -17.02 21.85 4.34
CA VAL A 4 -16.04 21.29 3.40
C VAL A 4 -15.60 19.90 3.88
N THR A 5 -15.73 18.91 3.00
CA THR A 5 -15.11 17.58 3.15
C THR A 5 -13.78 17.53 2.43
N LEU A 6 -12.73 17.00 3.06
CA LEU A 6 -11.45 16.72 2.42
C LEU A 6 -11.44 15.29 1.86
N ILE A 7 -11.03 15.13 0.61
CA ILE A 7 -10.74 13.83 -0.02
C ILE A 7 -9.25 13.77 -0.36
N VAL A 8 -8.54 12.78 0.17
CA VAL A 8 -7.14 12.50 -0.16
C VAL A 8 -7.07 11.26 -1.04
N LEU A 9 -6.64 11.43 -2.29
CA LEU A 9 -6.57 10.35 -3.27
C LEU A 9 -5.27 9.56 -3.11
N CYS A 10 -5.35 8.29 -2.65
CA CYS A 10 -4.19 7.41 -2.42
C CYS A 10 -4.23 6.06 -3.16
N ALA A 11 -5.24 5.80 -3.99
CA ALA A 11 -5.45 4.49 -4.63
C ALA A 11 -4.53 4.15 -5.83
N GLY A 12 -3.53 4.98 -6.14
CA GLY A 12 -2.69 4.80 -7.33
C GLY A 12 -1.60 3.72 -7.19
N ASN A 13 -1.25 3.06 -8.30
CA ASN A 13 -0.26 1.97 -8.33
C ASN A 13 1.22 2.40 -8.45
N SER A 14 1.51 3.71 -8.51
CA SER A 14 2.89 4.24 -8.49
C SER A 14 3.83 3.72 -9.60
N THR A 15 3.29 3.37 -10.78
CA THR A 15 4.03 2.73 -11.88
C THR A 15 5.25 3.49 -12.40
N ARG A 16 5.30 4.82 -12.21
CA ARG A 16 6.41 5.70 -12.64
C ARG A 16 7.39 6.08 -11.51
N PHE A 17 7.17 5.58 -10.29
CA PHE A 17 7.92 6.03 -9.11
C PHE A 17 9.31 5.36 -8.98
N GLU A 18 9.53 4.22 -9.65
CA GLU A 18 10.83 3.54 -9.74
C GLU A 18 11.43 3.11 -8.38
N HIS A 19 10.58 2.85 -7.38
CA HIS A 19 10.97 2.23 -6.11
C HIS A 19 10.24 0.90 -5.91
N LYS A 20 10.79 0.04 -5.05
CA LYS A 20 10.14 -1.21 -4.63
C LYS A 20 8.83 -0.95 -3.88
N THR A 21 8.74 0.17 -3.18
CA THR A 21 7.54 0.59 -2.45
C THR A 21 6.66 1.49 -3.30
N LYS A 22 5.34 1.41 -3.07
CA LYS A 22 4.41 2.40 -3.62
C LYS A 22 4.63 3.74 -2.93
N LYS A 23 4.47 4.84 -3.68
CA LYS A 23 4.82 6.18 -3.21
C LYS A 23 4.02 6.60 -1.98
N GLN A 24 2.72 6.28 -1.93
CA GLN A 24 1.86 6.61 -0.80
C GLN A 24 2.26 5.90 0.50
N TRP A 25 3.10 4.86 0.40
CA TRP A 25 3.59 4.06 1.51
C TRP A 25 5.04 4.34 1.87
N ILE A 26 5.77 5.25 1.22
CA ILE A 26 7.10 5.62 1.76
C ILE A 26 6.94 6.14 3.19
N ARG A 27 7.94 5.91 4.05
CA ARG A 27 7.91 6.42 5.42
C ARG A 27 8.50 7.81 5.51
N VAL A 28 7.79 8.70 6.19
CA VAL A 28 8.29 9.97 6.67
C VAL A 28 8.40 9.82 8.18
N GLU A 29 9.63 9.65 8.68
CA GLU A 29 9.87 9.16 10.04
C GLU A 29 9.16 7.81 10.26
N ASP A 30 8.11 7.75 11.09
CA ASP A 30 7.34 6.54 11.40
C ASP A 30 5.97 6.48 10.69
N GLU A 31 5.60 7.51 9.95
CA GLU A 31 4.29 7.59 9.29
C GLU A 31 4.39 7.24 7.80
N PRO A 32 3.45 6.45 7.24
CA PRO A 32 3.35 6.34 5.79
C PRO A 32 2.96 7.70 5.18
N LEU A 33 3.45 7.99 3.97
CA LEU A 33 3.26 9.28 3.30
C LEU A 33 1.79 9.71 3.26
N TRP A 34 0.88 8.78 3.00
CA TRP A 34 -0.54 9.09 2.98
C TRP A 34 -1.06 9.63 4.31
N LEU A 35 -0.61 9.06 5.42
CA LEU A 35 -1.05 9.47 6.75
C LEU A 35 -0.45 10.84 7.08
N ASN A 36 0.85 11.00 6.80
CA ASN A 36 1.56 12.25 7.02
C ASN A 36 0.94 13.42 6.25
N VAL A 37 0.65 13.23 4.95
CA VAL A 37 0.01 14.24 4.10
C VAL A 37 -1.41 14.54 4.57
N THR A 38 -2.18 13.51 4.91
CA THR A 38 -3.57 13.67 5.40
C THR A 38 -3.59 14.47 6.70
N LYS A 39 -2.80 14.07 7.71
CA LYS A 39 -2.69 14.76 9.01
C LYS A 39 -2.24 16.20 8.84
N ARG A 40 -1.25 16.47 7.98
CA ARG A 40 -0.75 17.83 7.78
C ARG A 40 -1.82 18.72 7.14
N ILE A 41 -2.47 18.28 6.06
CA ILE A 41 -3.53 19.07 5.42
C ILE A 41 -4.70 19.28 6.39
N SER A 42 -5.11 18.24 7.13
CA SER A 42 -6.16 18.36 8.14
C SER A 42 -5.81 19.28 9.30
N SER A 43 -4.52 19.50 9.58
CA SER A 43 -4.09 20.45 10.61
C SER A 43 -4.25 21.91 10.19
N PHE A 44 -4.32 22.19 8.88
CA PHE A 44 -4.43 23.55 8.35
C PHE A 44 -5.86 24.11 8.41
N ALA A 45 -6.88 23.24 8.52
CA ALA A 45 -8.28 23.65 8.53
C ALA A 45 -9.17 22.58 9.20
N LYS A 46 -10.22 23.02 9.91
CA LYS A 46 -11.20 22.12 10.55
C LYS A 46 -12.24 21.61 9.55
N PHE A 47 -11.86 20.64 8.71
CA PHE A 47 -12.77 19.97 7.78
C PHE A 47 -13.88 19.24 8.52
N ASP A 48 -15.08 19.20 7.93
CA ASP A 48 -16.25 18.53 8.50
C ASP A 48 -16.14 17.00 8.43
N LYS A 49 -15.44 16.51 7.41
CA LYS A 49 -15.14 15.09 7.18
C LYS A 49 -13.84 14.96 6.40
N ILE A 50 -13.11 13.87 6.65
CA ILE A 50 -11.92 13.49 5.89
C ILE A 50 -12.13 12.10 5.33
N ILE A 51 -11.94 11.97 4.01
CA ILE A 51 -12.06 10.73 3.25
C ILE A 51 -10.70 10.42 2.62
N VAL A 52 -10.25 9.18 2.72
CA VAL A 52 -9.00 8.72 2.12
C VAL A 52 -9.30 7.55 1.19
N THR A 53 -8.91 7.65 -0.09
CA THR A 53 -9.09 6.52 -1.01
C THR A 53 -7.91 5.57 -0.94
N SER A 54 -8.18 4.26 -0.97
CA SER A 54 -7.16 3.21 -0.96
C SER A 54 -7.34 2.26 -2.13
N HIS A 55 -6.24 1.67 -2.60
CA HIS A 55 -6.34 0.45 -3.41
C HIS A 55 -7.03 -0.66 -2.58
N GLN A 56 -7.75 -1.57 -3.23
CA GLN A 56 -8.52 -2.61 -2.53
C GLN A 56 -7.63 -3.46 -1.62
N ASP A 57 -6.50 -3.93 -2.13
CA ASP A 57 -5.54 -4.77 -1.40
C ASP A 57 -4.86 -4.07 -0.21
N GLU A 58 -4.94 -2.75 -0.15
CA GLU A 58 -4.33 -1.93 0.90
C GLU A 58 -5.36 -1.37 1.88
N LEU A 59 -6.65 -1.46 1.55
CA LEU A 59 -7.73 -0.77 2.25
C LEU A 59 -7.84 -1.22 3.72
N ASN A 60 -7.79 -2.53 3.96
CA ASN A 60 -7.84 -3.06 5.31
C ASN A 60 -6.60 -2.65 6.12
N TYR A 61 -5.43 -2.68 5.50
CA TYR A 61 -4.21 -2.27 6.15
C TYR A 61 -4.17 -0.76 6.47
N MET A 62 -4.68 0.11 5.58
CA MET A 62 -4.79 1.56 5.86
C MET A 62 -5.70 1.87 7.05
N LYS A 63 -6.79 1.12 7.23
CA LYS A 63 -7.71 1.31 8.37
C LYS A 63 -7.03 1.09 9.72
N ASN A 64 -6.01 0.22 9.79
CA ASN A 64 -5.26 -0.02 11.04
C ASN A 64 -4.46 1.19 11.54
N PHE A 65 -4.29 2.24 10.72
CA PHE A 65 -3.49 3.42 11.10
C PHE A 65 -4.29 4.56 11.72
N SER A 66 -5.61 4.59 11.56
CA SER A 66 -6.42 5.74 12.01
C SER A 66 -7.91 5.42 12.02
N ASP A 67 -8.61 5.70 13.12
CA ASP A 67 -10.07 5.67 13.19
C ASP A 67 -10.71 7.02 12.79
N ASP A 68 -9.91 8.08 12.67
CA ASP A 68 -10.38 9.46 12.42
C ASP A 68 -10.87 9.71 10.97
N PHE A 69 -10.62 8.79 10.05
CA PHE A 69 -10.89 8.98 8.62
C PHE A 69 -11.88 7.97 8.07
N THR A 70 -12.66 8.39 7.07
CA THR A 70 -13.47 7.45 6.28
C THR A 70 -12.62 6.90 5.14
N PHE A 71 -12.31 5.61 5.15
CA PHE A 71 -11.59 4.96 4.06
C PHE A 71 -12.54 4.43 2.99
N VAL A 72 -12.25 4.74 1.73
CA VAL A 72 -13.06 4.36 0.58
C VAL A 72 -12.22 3.58 -0.43
N LYS A 73 -12.79 2.52 -1.01
CA LYS A 73 -12.15 1.79 -2.11
C LYS A 73 -12.01 2.71 -3.33
N GLY A 74 -10.78 2.89 -3.81
CA GLY A 74 -10.50 3.58 -5.06
C GLY A 74 -10.97 2.79 -6.29
N GLY A 75 -11.03 3.46 -7.42
CA GLY A 75 -11.31 2.85 -8.72
C GLY A 75 -10.04 2.68 -9.57
N GLU A 76 -10.21 2.07 -10.74
CA GLU A 76 -9.16 1.96 -11.76
C GLU A 76 -8.65 3.32 -12.25
N THR A 77 -9.51 4.35 -12.17
CA THR A 77 -9.18 5.72 -12.58
C THR A 77 -9.28 6.72 -11.42
N ARG A 78 -8.68 7.90 -11.63
CA ARG A 78 -8.75 9.01 -10.66
C ARG A 78 -10.20 9.47 -10.50
N GLN A 79 -10.93 9.59 -11.61
CA GLN A 79 -12.35 9.95 -11.62
C GLN A 79 -13.21 8.95 -10.85
N LEU A 80 -13.04 7.64 -11.08
CA LEU A 80 -13.81 6.62 -10.35
C LEU A 80 -13.52 6.63 -8.85
N SER A 81 -12.26 6.87 -8.46
CA SER A 81 -11.89 7.04 -7.04
C SER A 81 -12.59 8.24 -6.38
N ILE A 82 -12.76 9.33 -7.13
CA ILE A 82 -13.50 10.52 -6.67
C ILE A 82 -14.99 10.21 -6.58
N LEU A 83 -15.59 9.61 -7.61
CA LEU A 83 -17.01 9.22 -7.62
C LEU A 83 -17.37 8.32 -6.44
N ASN A 84 -16.54 7.30 -6.15
CA ASN A 84 -16.73 6.43 -4.98
C ASN A 84 -16.70 7.22 -3.67
N SER A 85 -15.80 8.21 -3.56
CA SER A 85 -15.68 9.06 -2.37
C SER A 85 -16.85 10.03 -2.21
N LEU A 86 -17.34 10.60 -3.31
CA LEU A 86 -18.44 11.57 -3.33
C LEU A 86 -19.76 10.99 -2.81
N GLN A 87 -19.93 9.66 -2.81
CA GLN A 87 -21.07 8.98 -2.17
C GLN A 87 -21.14 9.23 -0.67
N PHE A 88 -20.00 9.53 -0.03
CA PHE A 88 -19.89 9.75 1.42
C PHE A 88 -19.79 11.22 1.82
N VAL A 89 -19.86 12.14 0.85
CA VAL A 89 -19.77 13.59 1.06
C VAL A 89 -21.16 14.19 1.24
N THR A 90 -21.41 14.90 2.34
CA THR A 90 -22.68 15.59 2.60
C THR A 90 -22.54 17.12 2.65
N THR A 91 -21.31 17.62 2.69
CA THR A 91 -21.01 19.06 2.74
C THR A 91 -21.24 19.73 1.39
N LYS A 92 -21.53 21.03 1.40
CA LYS A 92 -21.73 21.84 0.19
C LYS A 92 -20.49 21.88 -0.69
N TYR A 93 -19.30 21.89 -0.09
CA TYR A 93 -18.03 21.91 -0.81
C TYR A 93 -17.20 20.66 -0.53
N VAL A 94 -16.33 20.32 -1.47
CA VAL A 94 -15.38 19.22 -1.37
C VAL A 94 -14.00 19.68 -1.85
N MET A 95 -12.99 19.44 -1.02
CA MET A 95 -11.59 19.70 -1.36
C MET A 95 -10.92 18.37 -1.69
N ILE A 96 -10.34 18.23 -2.88
CA ILE A 96 -9.72 16.98 -3.34
C ILE A 96 -8.23 17.21 -3.57
N THR A 97 -7.40 16.37 -2.97
CA THR A 97 -5.94 16.43 -3.14
C THR A 97 -5.34 15.08 -3.52
N ASP A 98 -4.29 15.11 -4.32
CA ASP A 98 -3.49 13.91 -4.57
C ASP A 98 -2.51 13.73 -3.40
N VAL A 99 -2.41 12.53 -2.84
CA VAL A 99 -1.44 12.24 -1.77
C VAL A 99 0.02 12.51 -2.19
N ALA A 100 0.28 12.40 -3.49
CA ALA A 100 1.58 12.68 -4.08
C ALA A 100 2.00 14.15 -4.00
N ARG A 101 1.09 15.09 -3.71
CA ARG A 101 1.47 16.50 -3.46
C ARG A 101 1.85 16.66 -2.00
N ALA A 102 3.02 16.15 -1.70
CA ALA A 102 3.38 15.83 -0.34
C ALA A 102 3.77 17.04 0.51
N CYS A 103 3.99 18.25 -0.03
CA CYS A 103 4.38 19.44 0.74
C CYS A 103 3.48 20.66 0.49
N VAL A 104 2.17 20.46 0.21
CA VAL A 104 1.21 21.57 0.02
C VAL A 104 1.30 22.56 1.20
N PRO A 105 1.61 23.85 0.95
CA PRO A 105 1.67 24.87 2.00
C PRO A 105 0.29 25.22 2.56
N GLN A 106 0.26 25.63 3.84
CA GLN A 106 -0.96 26.10 4.51
C GLN A 106 -1.64 27.26 3.74
N SER A 107 -0.86 28.19 3.20
CA SER A 107 -1.39 29.34 2.44
C SER A 107 -2.21 28.94 1.20
N VAL A 108 -1.88 27.80 0.56
CA VAL A 108 -2.68 27.29 -0.57
C VAL A 108 -4.05 26.83 -0.09
N ILE A 109 -4.13 26.17 1.08
CA ILE A 109 -5.40 25.74 1.68
C ILE A 109 -6.25 26.95 2.07
N GLU A 110 -5.65 27.94 2.73
CA GLU A 110 -6.33 29.17 3.14
C GLU A 110 -6.88 29.94 1.94
N ASN A 111 -6.10 30.09 0.87
CA ASN A 111 -6.54 30.75 -0.36
C ASN A 111 -7.71 30.02 -1.04
N LEU A 112 -7.68 28.68 -1.08
CA LEU A 112 -8.82 27.89 -1.58
C LEU A 112 -10.08 28.16 -0.75
N LEU A 113 -9.97 28.12 0.58
CA LEU A 113 -11.10 28.30 1.48
C LEU A 113 -11.68 29.72 1.43
N ASN A 114 -10.83 30.74 1.27
CA ASN A 114 -11.26 32.13 1.13
C ASN A 114 -12.07 32.37 -0.15
N GLU A 115 -11.71 31.69 -1.24
CA GLU A 115 -12.36 31.80 -2.55
C GLU A 115 -13.52 30.81 -2.74
N LYS A 116 -13.88 30.01 -1.73
CA LYS A 116 -14.80 28.85 -1.86
C LYS A 116 -16.16 29.14 -2.51
N SER A 117 -16.67 30.35 -2.37
CA SER A 117 -17.97 30.77 -2.92
C SER A 117 -17.85 31.56 -4.23
N SER A 118 -16.64 31.77 -4.74
CA SER A 118 -16.39 32.63 -5.90
C SER A 118 -16.65 31.95 -7.25
N ALA A 119 -16.61 30.61 -7.29
CA ALA A 119 -16.77 29.79 -8.49
C ALA A 119 -17.16 28.35 -8.14
N ASP A 120 -17.46 27.53 -9.15
CA ASP A 120 -17.83 26.12 -8.98
C ASP A 120 -16.62 25.23 -8.69
N CYS A 121 -15.44 25.63 -9.18
CA CYS A 121 -14.15 25.03 -8.86
C CYS A 121 -13.08 26.11 -8.64
N ILE A 122 -12.35 26.01 -7.54
CA ILE A 122 -11.16 26.81 -7.24
C ILE A 122 -9.95 25.91 -7.39
N VAL A 123 -9.01 26.32 -8.25
CA VAL A 123 -7.87 25.49 -8.64
C VAL A 123 -6.55 26.29 -8.57
N PRO A 124 -5.54 25.80 -7.83
CA PRO A 124 -4.22 26.42 -7.82
C PRO A 124 -3.47 26.14 -9.12
N ILE A 125 -2.76 27.15 -9.64
CA ILE A 125 -1.97 27.04 -10.86
C ILE A 125 -0.54 27.53 -10.67
N LEU A 126 0.36 27.01 -11.49
CA LEU A 126 1.63 27.66 -11.80
C LEU A 126 1.63 28.17 -13.24
N ASN A 127 2.20 29.34 -13.46
CA ASN A 127 2.51 29.84 -14.79
C ASN A 127 3.78 29.19 -15.31
N VAL A 128 3.89 29.04 -16.63
CA VAL A 128 5.09 28.47 -17.27
C VAL A 128 6.05 29.59 -17.66
N THR A 129 7.31 29.47 -17.24
CA THR A 129 8.38 30.40 -17.62
C THR A 129 9.16 29.92 -18.84
N ASP A 130 9.21 28.62 -19.08
CA ASP A 130 9.96 28.06 -20.20
C ASP A 130 9.15 28.08 -21.51
N THR A 131 9.84 27.95 -22.64
CA THR A 131 9.17 27.78 -23.93
C THR A 131 8.40 26.47 -23.94
N VAL A 132 7.12 26.52 -24.35
CA VAL A 132 6.25 25.35 -24.41
C VAL A 132 6.03 24.94 -25.85
N VAL A 133 6.33 23.69 -26.16
CA VAL A 133 6.01 23.07 -27.45
C VAL A 133 4.86 22.10 -27.22
N TYR A 134 3.78 22.26 -27.98
CA TYR A 134 2.70 21.28 -28.06
C TYR A 134 2.81 20.57 -29.40
N GLU A 135 3.03 19.26 -29.37
CA GLU A 135 3.43 18.47 -30.53
C GLU A 135 4.70 19.05 -31.18
N ASN A 136 4.58 19.73 -32.32
CA ASN A 136 5.68 20.36 -33.03
C ASN A 136 5.60 21.90 -33.03
N ASP A 137 4.54 22.47 -32.46
CA ASP A 137 4.28 23.90 -32.50
C ASP A 137 4.65 24.56 -31.17
N THR A 138 5.41 25.64 -31.26
CA THR A 138 5.67 26.50 -30.08
C THR A 138 4.42 27.32 -29.80
N ILE A 139 3.84 27.14 -28.61
CA ILE A 139 2.67 27.88 -28.16
C ILE A 139 3.07 29.01 -27.20
N ASP A 140 2.22 30.02 -27.08
CA ASP A 140 2.46 31.11 -26.13
C ASP A 140 2.36 30.59 -24.69
N ARG A 141 3.51 30.50 -24.02
CA ARG A 141 3.64 30.08 -22.62
C ARG A 141 2.77 30.89 -21.66
N SER A 142 2.41 32.13 -21.99
CA SER A 142 1.54 32.97 -21.15
C SER A 142 0.09 32.45 -21.06
N ASN A 143 -0.32 31.63 -22.04
CA ASN A 143 -1.64 30.99 -22.06
C ASN A 143 -1.67 29.63 -21.36
N VAL A 144 -0.50 29.09 -20.99
CA VAL A 144 -0.36 27.76 -20.38
C VAL A 144 -0.48 27.86 -18.85
N LYS A 145 -1.27 26.96 -18.27
CA LYS A 145 -1.46 26.84 -16.82
C LYS A 145 -1.15 25.43 -16.38
N LEU A 146 -0.25 25.27 -15.41
CA LEU A 146 0.02 23.99 -14.78
C LEU A 146 -0.92 23.82 -13.58
N ILE A 147 -1.91 22.94 -13.74
CA ILE A 147 -2.92 22.68 -12.72
C ILE A 147 -2.33 21.92 -11.53
N GLN A 148 -2.64 22.38 -10.32
CA GLN A 148 -2.28 21.73 -9.08
C GLN A 148 -3.51 21.22 -8.31
N THR A 149 -3.24 20.40 -7.29
CA THR A 149 -4.19 20.01 -6.25
C THR A 149 -3.61 20.47 -4.89
N PRO A 150 -4.41 20.74 -3.85
CA PRO A 150 -5.85 20.49 -3.75
C PRO A 150 -6.70 21.38 -4.66
N GLN A 151 -7.85 20.88 -5.10
CA GLN A 151 -8.89 21.65 -5.78
C GLN A 151 -10.14 21.68 -4.90
N LEU A 152 -10.82 22.82 -4.83
CA LEU A 152 -12.03 22.99 -4.02
C LEU A 152 -13.23 23.22 -4.94
N SER A 153 -14.23 22.35 -4.86
CA SER A 153 -15.39 22.41 -5.75
C SER A 153 -16.70 22.43 -4.98
N SER A 154 -17.75 22.99 -5.60
CA SER A 154 -19.13 22.69 -5.21
C SER A 154 -19.38 21.20 -5.37
N THR A 155 -19.78 20.52 -4.29
CA THR A 155 -19.98 19.06 -4.29
C THR A 155 -21.00 18.64 -5.33
N GLN A 156 -22.10 19.38 -5.45
CA GLN A 156 -23.17 19.04 -6.39
C GLN A 156 -22.71 19.22 -7.84
N VAL A 157 -22.09 20.35 -8.17
CA VAL A 157 -21.60 20.63 -9.53
C VAL A 157 -20.53 19.61 -9.95
N LEU A 158 -19.64 19.22 -9.03
CA LEU A 158 -18.64 18.19 -9.32
C LEU A 158 -19.27 16.83 -9.58
N ARG A 159 -20.32 16.43 -8.85
CA ARG A 159 -21.04 15.17 -9.12
C ARG A 159 -21.64 15.18 -10.51
N ASP A 160 -22.29 16.28 -10.88
CA ASP A 160 -22.92 16.42 -12.19
C ASP A 160 -21.88 16.41 -13.31
N ALA A 161 -20.73 17.09 -13.11
CA ALA A 161 -19.61 17.13 -14.03
C ALA A 161 -18.94 15.76 -14.28
N LEU A 162 -18.85 14.91 -13.24
CA LEU A 162 -18.24 13.59 -13.32
C LEU A 162 -19.24 12.49 -13.73
N ASN A 163 -20.52 12.81 -13.91
CA ASN A 163 -21.54 11.88 -14.39
C ASN A 163 -21.47 11.73 -15.93
N THR A 164 -20.33 11.24 -16.41
CA THR A 164 -20.02 11.12 -17.83
C THR A 164 -19.00 9.99 -18.06
N PRO A 165 -19.04 9.31 -19.22
CA PRO A 165 -18.00 8.35 -19.60
C PRO A 165 -16.66 8.99 -19.98
N ILE A 166 -16.60 10.32 -20.15
CA ILE A 166 -15.35 11.04 -20.45
C ILE A 166 -14.48 11.04 -19.19
N GLU A 167 -13.25 10.54 -19.30
CA GLU A 167 -12.29 10.52 -18.21
C GLU A 167 -11.53 11.85 -18.15
N PHE A 168 -11.61 12.54 -17.02
CA PHE A 168 -10.87 13.77 -16.77
C PHE A 168 -9.67 13.52 -15.84
N THR A 169 -8.57 14.23 -16.11
CA THR A 169 -7.35 14.12 -15.29
C THR A 169 -7.42 14.89 -13.97
N ASP A 170 -8.33 15.86 -13.86
CA ASP A 170 -8.52 16.73 -12.70
C ASP A 170 -9.97 17.27 -12.63
N GLU A 171 -10.37 17.81 -11.46
CA GLU A 171 -11.75 18.27 -11.25
C GLU A 171 -12.12 19.50 -12.09
N SER A 172 -11.17 20.43 -12.28
CA SER A 172 -11.43 21.67 -13.01
C SER A 172 -11.76 21.42 -14.48
N SER A 173 -11.13 20.41 -15.10
CA SER A 173 -11.44 19.98 -16.47
C SER A 173 -12.86 19.41 -16.58
N ALA A 174 -13.29 18.61 -15.62
CA ALA A 174 -14.64 18.07 -15.58
C ALA A 174 -15.69 19.19 -15.44
N ILE A 175 -15.48 20.10 -14.47
CA ILE A 175 -16.41 21.21 -14.21
C ILE A 175 -16.48 22.16 -15.41
N LYS A 176 -15.35 22.42 -16.08
CA LYS A 176 -15.32 23.21 -17.31
C LYS A 176 -16.10 22.57 -18.46
N ALA A 177 -16.15 21.23 -18.54
CA ALA A 177 -16.86 20.51 -19.58
C ALA A 177 -18.40 20.67 -19.53
N ILE A 178 -18.93 21.10 -18.38
CA ILE A 178 -20.35 21.44 -18.19
C ILE A 178 -20.57 22.96 -18.04
N ASP A 179 -19.64 23.77 -18.58
CA ASP A 179 -19.64 25.24 -18.51
C ASP A 179 -19.65 25.83 -17.09
N GLY A 180 -19.17 25.06 -16.11
CA GLY A 180 -19.01 25.51 -14.72
C GLY A 180 -17.93 26.58 -14.58
N LYS A 181 -18.12 27.50 -13.63
CA LYS A 181 -17.19 28.60 -13.38
C LYS A 181 -15.92 28.08 -12.70
N ILE A 182 -14.76 28.37 -13.30
CA ILE A 182 -13.45 28.05 -12.74
C ILE A 182 -12.77 29.32 -12.24
N LYS A 183 -12.24 29.30 -11.02
CA LYS A 183 -11.37 30.34 -10.47
C LYS A 183 -9.95 29.78 -10.31
N TYR A 184 -9.02 30.39 -11.03
CA TYR A 184 -7.60 30.10 -10.86
C TYR A 184 -7.02 30.94 -9.71
N ILE A 185 -6.26 30.31 -8.82
CA ILE A 185 -5.52 30.96 -7.74
C ILE A 185 -4.02 30.65 -7.85
N GLN A 186 -3.17 31.44 -7.20
CA GLN A 186 -1.74 31.18 -7.18
C GLN A 186 -1.43 29.88 -6.43
N GLY A 187 -0.81 28.93 -7.13
CA GLY A 187 -0.29 27.68 -6.55
C GLY A 187 1.10 27.84 -5.94
N SER A 188 1.75 26.72 -5.63
CA SER A 188 3.08 26.69 -5.04
C SER A 188 3.97 25.63 -5.67
N THR A 189 5.25 25.94 -5.86
CA THR A 189 6.26 24.95 -6.28
C THR A 189 6.41 23.82 -5.25
N PHE A 190 6.15 24.07 -3.96
CA PHE A 190 6.12 23.03 -2.92
C PHE A 190 4.92 22.06 -3.06
N SER A 191 3.88 22.44 -3.79
CA SER A 191 2.76 21.56 -4.15
C SER A 191 3.08 20.67 -5.37
N LYS A 192 4.36 20.50 -5.73
CA LYS A 192 4.80 19.57 -6.79
C LYS A 192 4.29 18.15 -6.49
N LYS A 193 3.83 17.47 -7.53
CA LYS A 193 3.31 16.11 -7.44
C LYS A 193 4.47 15.12 -7.57
N LEU A 194 4.77 14.40 -6.49
CA LEU A 194 5.70 13.28 -6.48
C LEU A 194 5.28 12.22 -7.50
N THR A 195 6.08 12.14 -8.56
CA THR A 195 5.84 11.30 -9.73
C THR A 195 6.99 10.33 -9.93
N LEU A 196 8.22 10.83 -9.89
CA LEU A 196 9.46 10.08 -10.02
C LEU A 196 10.16 9.98 -8.66
N GLY A 197 10.93 8.92 -8.43
CA GLY A 197 11.61 8.71 -7.15
C GLY A 197 12.68 9.75 -6.83
N ASP A 198 13.39 10.28 -7.83
CA ASP A 198 14.43 11.30 -7.63
C ASP A 198 13.86 12.64 -7.14
N GLU A 199 12.56 12.87 -7.29
CA GLU A 199 11.88 14.07 -6.79
C GLU A 199 11.70 14.06 -5.26
N LEU A 200 11.99 12.95 -4.58
CA LEU A 200 11.91 12.85 -3.12
C LEU A 200 12.86 13.83 -2.41
N ASP A 201 14.05 14.03 -2.97
CA ASP A 201 15.05 14.93 -2.39
C ASP A 201 14.72 16.42 -2.60
N GLU A 202 13.82 16.72 -3.53
CA GLU A 202 13.34 18.08 -3.79
C GLU A 202 12.23 18.53 -2.84
N LEU A 203 11.68 17.62 -2.03
CA LEU A 203 10.53 17.86 -1.15
C LEU A 203 11.00 18.06 0.30
N PRO A 204 11.21 19.31 0.77
CA PRO A 204 11.87 19.59 2.04
C PRO A 204 11.05 19.16 3.28
N CYS A 205 9.75 18.92 3.12
CA CYS A 205 8.92 18.44 4.20
C CYS A 205 9.10 16.93 4.48
N LEU A 206 9.73 16.19 3.56
CA LEU A 206 9.94 14.76 3.70
C LEU A 206 11.25 14.47 4.42
N LYS A 207 11.12 13.91 5.62
CA LYS A 207 12.24 13.38 6.40
C LYS A 207 12.46 11.91 6.09
N ALA A 208 13.70 11.45 6.23
CA ALA A 208 14.07 10.05 6.10
C ALA A 208 13.19 9.14 6.99
N PRO A 209 12.97 7.87 6.60
CA PRO A 209 12.26 6.93 7.44
C PRO A 209 13.06 6.65 8.71
N SER A 210 12.37 6.32 9.81
CA SER A 210 13.02 5.92 11.04
C SER A 210 13.81 4.61 10.85
N ASN A 211 14.76 4.34 11.74
CA ASN A 211 15.53 3.10 11.73
C ASN A 211 14.87 2.00 12.58
N ASN A 212 13.55 2.05 12.74
CA ASN A 212 12.82 1.08 13.55
C ASN A 212 12.82 -0.31 12.90
N PHE A 213 12.87 -1.32 13.75
CA PHE A 213 12.77 -2.73 13.39
C PHE A 213 11.52 -3.31 14.03
N PHE A 214 10.82 -4.15 13.27
CA PHE A 214 9.57 -4.78 13.67
C PHE A 214 9.75 -6.28 13.61
N THR A 215 9.32 -6.98 14.66
CA THR A 215 9.45 -8.44 14.73
C THR A 215 8.08 -9.06 14.79
N GLY A 216 7.86 -10.07 13.96
CA GLY A 216 6.66 -10.88 13.95
C GLY A 216 7.01 -12.35 14.14
N THR A 217 6.05 -13.07 14.70
CA THR A 217 6.14 -14.51 14.93
C THR A 217 5.02 -15.19 14.17
N GLY A 218 5.29 -16.37 13.63
CA GLY A 218 4.28 -17.24 13.07
C GLY A 218 4.41 -18.64 13.65
N PHE A 219 3.29 -19.32 13.81
CA PHE A 219 3.25 -20.68 14.32
C PHE A 219 2.11 -21.43 13.63
N ASP A 220 2.44 -22.50 12.92
CA ASP A 220 1.46 -23.28 12.17
C ASP A 220 1.65 -24.78 12.40
N ILE A 221 0.55 -25.54 12.34
CA ILE A 221 0.50 -26.98 12.60
C ILE A 221 -0.34 -27.66 11.52
N HIS A 222 0.26 -28.62 10.82
CA HIS A 222 -0.47 -29.51 9.90
C HIS A 222 -0.36 -30.97 10.33
N ALA A 223 -1.47 -31.70 10.20
CA ALA A 223 -1.49 -33.15 10.32
C ALA A 223 -0.88 -33.81 9.07
N PHE A 224 -0.41 -35.06 9.19
CA PHE A 224 0.03 -35.81 8.02
C PHE A 224 -1.15 -36.34 7.20
N GLU A 225 -0.92 -36.51 5.89
CA GLU A 225 -1.84 -37.12 4.94
C GLU A 225 -1.08 -38.14 4.08
N GLU A 226 -1.54 -39.39 4.08
CA GLU A 226 -0.94 -40.46 3.26
C GLU A 226 -1.21 -40.22 1.77
N ILE A 227 -0.31 -40.69 0.89
CA ILE A 227 -0.45 -40.59 -0.57
C ILE A 227 -0.57 -39.13 -1.02
N LYS A 228 0.34 -38.29 -0.52
CA LYS A 228 0.42 -36.87 -0.88
C LYS A 228 1.87 -36.44 -0.98
N ASP A 229 2.15 -35.57 -1.95
CA ASP A 229 3.45 -34.93 -2.07
C ASP A 229 3.72 -34.04 -0.84
N MET A 230 4.92 -34.16 -0.26
CA MET A 230 5.35 -33.30 0.84
C MET A 230 6.14 -32.11 0.31
N TYR A 231 5.58 -30.91 0.46
CA TYR A 231 6.31 -29.66 0.26
C TYR A 231 6.62 -29.01 1.60
N LEU A 232 7.88 -28.58 1.77
CA LEU A 232 8.32 -27.83 2.95
C LEU A 232 9.31 -26.75 2.54
N GLY A 233 8.97 -25.48 2.80
CA GLY A 233 9.74 -24.33 2.34
C GLY A 233 9.90 -24.26 0.82
N GLY A 234 8.90 -24.71 0.07
CA GLY A 234 8.88 -24.74 -1.40
C GLY A 234 9.69 -25.89 -2.01
N VAL A 235 10.20 -26.81 -1.20
CA VAL A 235 10.99 -27.97 -1.64
C VAL A 235 10.15 -29.23 -1.54
N LYS A 236 10.10 -30.02 -2.63
CA LYS A 236 9.46 -31.35 -2.62
C LYS A 236 10.39 -32.34 -1.93
N LEU A 237 9.97 -32.86 -0.77
CA LEU A 237 10.73 -33.87 -0.04
C LEU A 237 10.40 -35.29 -0.56
N PRO A 238 11.36 -36.23 -0.54
CA PRO A 238 11.19 -37.57 -1.11
C PRO A 238 10.47 -38.51 -0.13
N TYR A 239 9.25 -38.14 0.26
CA TYR A 239 8.38 -38.93 1.14
C TYR A 239 7.01 -39.11 0.46
N GLU A 240 6.38 -40.27 0.70
CA GLU A 240 5.10 -40.66 0.09
C GLU A 240 3.87 -40.28 0.95
N TYR A 241 4.07 -39.39 1.91
CA TYR A 241 3.05 -38.77 2.74
C TYR A 241 3.36 -37.27 2.82
N GLY A 242 2.32 -36.44 2.89
CA GLY A 242 2.41 -34.99 2.88
C GLY A 242 1.67 -34.37 4.07
N PHE A 243 1.25 -33.12 3.90
CA PHE A 243 0.53 -32.36 4.93
C PHE A 243 -0.92 -32.16 4.54
N LYS A 244 -1.84 -32.40 5.47
CA LYS A 244 -3.26 -32.15 5.27
C LYS A 244 -3.52 -30.64 5.32
N ALA A 245 -4.03 -30.07 4.22
CA ALA A 245 -4.37 -28.65 4.10
C ALA A 245 -5.27 -28.40 2.89
N HIS A 246 -5.85 -27.19 2.82
CA HIS A 246 -6.61 -26.70 1.66
C HIS A 246 -5.70 -26.34 0.46
N SER A 247 -4.47 -25.87 0.72
CA SER A 247 -3.40 -25.62 -0.26
C SER A 247 -2.54 -26.88 -0.51
N ASP A 248 -1.33 -26.71 -1.07
CA ASP A 248 -0.30 -27.77 -1.09
C ASP A 248 0.16 -28.23 0.31
N GLY A 249 -0.19 -27.48 1.36
CA GLY A 249 0.05 -27.83 2.76
C GLY A 249 1.45 -27.50 3.29
N ASP A 250 2.19 -26.62 2.63
CA ASP A 250 3.51 -26.18 3.10
C ASP A 250 3.43 -25.34 4.39
N VAL A 251 3.38 -26.03 5.53
CA VAL A 251 3.29 -25.47 6.89
C VAL A 251 4.42 -24.47 7.20
N LEU A 252 5.59 -24.62 6.56
CA LEU A 252 6.70 -23.70 6.78
C LEU A 252 6.41 -22.38 6.11
N ILE A 253 5.93 -22.40 4.86
CA ILE A 253 5.57 -21.17 4.15
C ILE A 253 4.43 -20.46 4.88
N HIS A 254 3.40 -21.19 5.33
CA HIS A 254 2.30 -20.61 6.09
C HIS A 254 2.77 -19.90 7.37
N SER A 255 3.58 -20.58 8.19
CA SER A 255 4.20 -20.00 9.39
C SER A 255 5.04 -18.76 9.07
N VAL A 256 5.73 -18.71 7.93
CA VAL A 256 6.50 -17.55 7.50
C VAL A 256 5.60 -16.39 7.06
N ILE A 257 4.50 -16.66 6.37
CA ILE A 257 3.51 -15.65 6.00
C ILE A 257 2.99 -14.95 7.26
N ASP A 258 2.61 -15.70 8.29
CA ASP A 258 2.13 -15.11 9.55
C ASP A 258 3.21 -14.31 10.27
N ALA A 259 4.45 -14.79 10.30
CA ALA A 259 5.55 -14.03 10.88
C ALA A 259 5.78 -12.69 10.16
N LEU A 260 5.67 -12.70 8.83
CA LEU A 260 5.82 -11.52 7.98
C LEU A 260 4.67 -10.52 8.15
N LEU A 261 3.42 -10.99 8.12
CA LEU A 261 2.22 -10.17 8.32
C LEU A 261 2.14 -9.62 9.75
N GLY A 262 2.47 -10.44 10.74
CA GLY A 262 2.56 -10.02 12.14
C GLY A 262 3.63 -8.94 12.35
N ALA A 263 4.77 -9.05 11.67
CA ALA A 263 5.84 -8.05 11.78
C ALA A 263 5.42 -6.67 11.24
N CYS A 264 4.57 -6.60 10.21
CA CYS A 264 4.06 -5.33 9.70
C CYS A 264 2.68 -4.93 10.27
N GLY A 265 2.08 -5.73 11.16
CA GLY A 265 0.76 -5.45 11.75
C GLY A 265 -0.40 -5.56 10.75
N ALA A 266 -0.28 -6.47 9.78
CA ALA A 266 -1.25 -6.65 8.70
C ALA A 266 -2.25 -7.80 8.92
N GLY A 267 -2.28 -8.42 10.11
CA GLY A 267 -3.14 -9.57 10.39
C GLY A 267 -2.41 -10.89 10.15
N ASP A 268 -3.11 -11.88 9.58
CA ASP A 268 -2.61 -13.23 9.34
C ASP A 268 -2.95 -13.77 7.94
N ILE A 269 -2.48 -14.98 7.64
CA ILE A 269 -2.70 -15.65 6.35
C ILE A 269 -4.19 -15.82 6.00
N GLY A 270 -5.06 -16.04 6.99
CA GLY A 270 -6.49 -16.27 6.78
C GLY A 270 -7.24 -15.00 6.38
N GLU A 271 -6.77 -13.83 6.82
CA GLU A 271 -7.31 -12.53 6.38
C GLU A 271 -6.97 -12.22 4.91
N PHE A 272 -5.78 -12.60 4.45
CA PHE A 272 -5.34 -12.40 3.07
C PHE A 272 -5.88 -13.47 2.12
N PHE A 273 -5.89 -14.72 2.58
CA PHE A 273 -6.22 -15.89 1.79
C PHE A 273 -7.27 -16.77 2.51
N PRO A 274 -8.54 -16.30 2.61
CA PRO A 274 -9.57 -17.08 3.28
C PRO A 274 -9.73 -18.47 2.67
N ASP A 275 -9.72 -19.50 3.51
CA ASP A 275 -9.89 -20.90 3.10
C ASP A 275 -11.28 -21.22 2.51
N THR A 276 -12.24 -20.33 2.74
CA THR A 276 -13.59 -20.32 2.16
C THR A 276 -13.62 -19.89 0.69
N ASP A 277 -12.55 -19.30 0.16
CA ASP A 277 -12.45 -18.90 -1.24
C ASP A 277 -11.84 -20.04 -2.07
N ASP A 278 -12.68 -20.66 -2.90
CA ASP A 278 -12.31 -21.79 -3.77
C ASP A 278 -11.09 -21.50 -4.66
N LYS A 279 -10.77 -20.23 -4.94
CA LYS A 279 -9.61 -19.86 -5.75
C LYS A 279 -8.26 -20.27 -5.13
N TYR A 280 -8.22 -20.51 -3.82
CA TYR A 280 -6.99 -20.93 -3.11
C TYR A 280 -6.90 -22.44 -2.89
N LYS A 281 -7.93 -23.21 -3.28
CA LYS A 281 -7.91 -24.66 -3.15
C LYS A 281 -6.83 -25.26 -4.04
N GLY A 282 -5.89 -25.99 -3.44
CA GLY A 282 -4.76 -26.62 -4.13
C GLY A 282 -3.73 -25.63 -4.66
N ILE A 283 -3.74 -24.37 -4.21
CA ILE A 283 -2.75 -23.38 -4.62
C ILE A 283 -1.36 -23.75 -4.09
N ASP A 284 -0.33 -23.45 -4.89
CA ASP A 284 1.07 -23.53 -4.49
C ASP A 284 1.36 -22.42 -3.46
N SER A 285 1.78 -22.80 -2.25
CA SER A 285 2.05 -21.86 -1.15
C SER A 285 3.15 -20.86 -1.49
N LYS A 286 4.05 -21.17 -2.44
CA LYS A 286 5.05 -20.21 -2.94
C LYS A 286 4.40 -19.00 -3.60
N LEU A 287 3.24 -19.17 -4.24
CA LEU A 287 2.49 -18.06 -4.85
C LEU A 287 1.92 -17.15 -3.78
N LEU A 288 1.35 -17.72 -2.71
CA LEU A 288 0.84 -16.98 -1.55
C LEU A 288 1.97 -16.16 -0.91
N LEU A 289 3.11 -16.80 -0.61
CA LEU A 289 4.28 -16.10 -0.06
C LEU A 289 4.77 -15.00 -1.00
N GLY A 290 4.80 -15.25 -2.30
CA GLY A 290 5.15 -14.24 -3.30
C GLY A 290 4.25 -13.00 -3.26
N GLN A 291 2.94 -13.18 -3.04
CA GLN A 291 1.99 -12.08 -2.87
C GLN A 291 2.25 -11.30 -1.58
N ILE A 292 2.55 -11.98 -0.47
CA ILE A 292 2.87 -11.33 0.82
C ILE A 292 4.19 -10.57 0.76
N VAL A 293 5.23 -11.14 0.14
CA VAL A 293 6.51 -10.44 -0.09
C VAL A 293 6.29 -9.20 -0.95
N ASN A 294 5.45 -9.27 -1.99
CA ASN A 294 5.08 -8.10 -2.78
C ASN A 294 4.31 -7.06 -1.94
N PHE A 295 3.35 -7.48 -1.12
CA PHE A 295 2.59 -6.60 -0.23
C PHE A 295 3.53 -5.86 0.72
N ILE A 296 4.41 -6.55 1.43
CA ILE A 296 5.40 -5.97 2.36
C ILE A 296 6.26 -4.91 1.69
N ASN A 297 6.77 -5.20 0.49
CA ASN A 297 7.56 -4.23 -0.28
C ASN A 297 6.69 -3.03 -0.70
N ASN A 298 5.48 -3.28 -1.21
CA ASN A 298 4.55 -2.23 -1.66
C ASN A 298 4.16 -1.28 -0.52
N VAL A 299 3.91 -1.84 0.66
CA VAL A 299 3.64 -1.11 1.89
C VAL A 299 4.92 -0.77 2.63
N GLY A 300 6.03 -0.51 1.93
CA GLY A 300 7.26 0.15 2.37
C GLY A 300 8.03 -0.46 3.54
N TYR A 301 8.02 -1.78 3.66
CA TYR A 301 8.95 -2.54 4.51
C TYR A 301 9.98 -3.30 3.67
N GLU A 302 11.07 -3.67 4.31
CA GLU A 302 12.07 -4.62 3.81
C GLU A 302 12.27 -5.74 4.83
N ILE A 303 12.45 -6.97 4.34
CA ILE A 303 12.79 -8.12 5.16
C ILE A 303 14.26 -8.04 5.55
N VAL A 304 14.54 -8.09 6.85
CA VAL A 304 15.90 -8.05 7.43
C VAL A 304 16.45 -9.46 7.56
N ASN A 305 15.71 -10.34 8.21
CA ASN A 305 16.05 -11.75 8.34
C ASN A 305 14.82 -12.58 8.73
N VAL A 306 14.95 -13.89 8.56
CA VAL A 306 13.96 -14.88 9.02
C VAL A 306 14.70 -16.05 9.70
N ASP A 307 14.20 -16.47 10.86
CA ASP A 307 14.67 -17.64 11.59
C ASP A 307 13.53 -18.65 11.79
N LEU A 308 13.78 -19.90 11.39
CA LEU A 308 12.77 -20.93 11.26
C LEU A 308 13.11 -22.11 12.18
N THR A 309 12.11 -22.70 12.82
CA THR A 309 12.23 -23.93 13.62
C THR A 309 11.15 -24.92 13.20
N ILE A 310 11.56 -26.01 12.57
CA ILE A 310 10.66 -27.12 12.23
C ILE A 310 10.65 -28.13 13.38
N ILE A 311 9.49 -28.44 13.93
CA ILE A 311 9.31 -29.35 15.06
C ILE A 311 8.60 -30.59 14.52
N ALA A 312 9.36 -31.66 14.27
CA ALA A 312 8.86 -32.87 13.63
C ALA A 312 9.56 -34.14 14.16
N GLN A 313 8.80 -35.20 14.45
CA GLN A 313 9.38 -36.51 14.76
C GLN A 313 9.80 -37.28 13.50
N LYS A 314 9.03 -37.12 12.43
CA LYS A 314 9.33 -37.51 11.05
C LYS A 314 8.74 -36.41 10.13
N PRO A 315 9.28 -36.20 8.91
CA PRO A 315 10.51 -36.79 8.38
C PRO A 315 11.79 -36.22 9.00
N LYS A 316 12.94 -36.81 8.65
CA LYS A 316 14.24 -36.21 8.94
C LYS A 316 14.45 -34.98 8.04
N ILE A 317 14.54 -33.80 8.66
CA ILE A 317 14.70 -32.51 7.97
C ILE A 317 16.16 -32.17 7.69
N ASN A 318 17.09 -32.62 8.54
CA ASN A 318 18.53 -32.27 8.43
C ASN A 318 19.13 -32.43 7.02
N PRO A 319 18.84 -33.51 6.26
CA PRO A 319 19.36 -33.66 4.89
C PRO A 319 18.91 -32.57 3.90
N PHE A 320 17.77 -31.91 4.16
CA PHE A 320 17.14 -30.95 3.25
C PHE A 320 17.27 -29.49 3.71
N LYS A 321 17.88 -29.24 4.87
CA LYS A 321 17.96 -27.88 5.47
C LYS A 321 18.57 -26.83 4.53
N ASP A 322 19.65 -27.17 3.82
CA ASP A 322 20.31 -26.23 2.90
C ASP A 322 19.45 -25.92 1.67
N GLU A 323 18.74 -26.93 1.16
CA GLU A 323 17.81 -26.75 0.03
C GLU A 323 16.61 -25.88 0.42
N ILE A 324 16.01 -26.17 1.58
CA ILE A 324 14.93 -25.35 2.17
C ILE A 324 15.41 -23.91 2.37
N LYS A 325 16.60 -23.72 2.96
CA LYS A 325 17.19 -22.39 3.17
C LYS A 325 17.38 -21.62 1.86
N LYS A 326 17.88 -22.26 0.81
CA LYS A 326 18.05 -21.65 -0.52
C LYS A 326 16.70 -21.30 -1.16
N SER A 327 15.72 -22.19 -1.07
CA SER A 327 14.37 -21.96 -1.56
C SER A 327 13.72 -20.76 -0.86
N MET A 328 13.75 -20.73 0.47
CA MET A 328 13.20 -19.62 1.25
C MET A 328 13.89 -18.29 0.97
N ALA A 329 15.23 -18.26 0.86
CA ALA A 329 15.96 -17.05 0.48
C ALA A 329 15.49 -16.51 -0.90
N LYS A 330 15.30 -17.40 -1.88
CA LYS A 330 14.77 -17.03 -3.21
C LYS A 330 13.33 -16.51 -3.13
N LEU A 331 12.45 -17.18 -2.39
CA LEU A 331 11.04 -16.80 -2.25
C LEU A 331 10.87 -15.46 -1.53
N LEU A 332 11.65 -15.24 -0.47
CA LEU A 332 11.69 -14.00 0.32
C LEU A 332 12.43 -12.86 -0.38
N ARG A 333 13.17 -13.16 -1.46
CA ARG A 333 14.00 -12.22 -2.22
C ARG A 333 15.07 -11.54 -1.34
N ILE A 334 15.71 -12.34 -0.48
CA ILE A 334 16.81 -11.92 0.38
C ILE A 334 18.00 -12.87 0.24
N GLU A 335 19.18 -12.40 0.63
CA GLU A 335 20.37 -13.23 0.59
C GLU A 335 20.33 -14.37 1.62
N LYS A 336 20.94 -15.51 1.27
CA LYS A 336 20.88 -16.74 2.08
C LYS A 336 21.39 -16.57 3.51
N GLN A 337 22.32 -15.66 3.79
CA GLN A 337 22.81 -15.44 5.17
C GLN A 337 21.74 -14.87 6.11
N PHE A 338 20.68 -14.27 5.56
CA PHE A 338 19.56 -13.72 6.32
C PHE A 338 18.43 -14.73 6.57
N VAL A 339 18.59 -15.98 6.13
CA VAL A 339 17.65 -17.08 6.40
C VAL A 339 18.33 -18.15 7.23
N ASN A 340 17.71 -18.56 8.32
CA ASN A 340 18.16 -19.68 9.13
C ASN A 340 17.07 -20.74 9.30
N VAL A 341 17.45 -22.03 9.22
CA VAL A 341 16.53 -23.17 9.32
C VAL A 341 17.02 -24.15 10.38
N LYS A 342 16.28 -24.23 11.48
CA LYS A 342 16.48 -25.17 12.57
C LYS A 342 15.46 -26.30 12.46
N ALA A 343 15.78 -27.44 13.04
CA ALA A 343 14.84 -28.55 13.15
C ALA A 343 15.10 -29.30 14.45
N THR A 344 14.04 -29.73 15.12
CA THR A 344 14.08 -30.49 16.37
C THR A 344 12.96 -31.53 16.41
N THR A 345 13.17 -32.58 17.20
CA THR A 345 12.15 -33.57 17.58
C THR A 345 11.41 -33.10 18.83
N ALA A 346 10.26 -33.73 19.10
CA ALA A 346 9.54 -33.57 20.37
C ALA A 346 9.83 -34.74 21.34
N GLU A 347 10.96 -35.44 21.18
CA GLU A 347 11.36 -36.59 22.01
C GLU A 347 10.27 -37.65 22.19
N LYS A 348 9.52 -37.97 21.13
CA LYS A 348 8.36 -38.89 21.15
C LYS A 348 7.21 -38.47 22.08
N LEU A 349 7.17 -37.21 22.52
CA LEU A 349 6.11 -36.63 23.33
C LEU A 349 5.08 -35.88 22.47
N GLY A 350 3.81 -35.94 22.89
CA GLY A 350 2.70 -35.22 22.24
C GLY A 350 2.37 -35.70 20.83
N PHE A 351 1.52 -34.96 20.13
CA PHE A 351 1.09 -35.30 18.76
C PHE A 351 2.25 -35.31 17.76
N ILE A 352 3.20 -34.37 17.92
CA ILE A 352 4.42 -34.34 17.11
C ILE A 352 5.24 -35.60 17.35
N GLY A 353 5.46 -35.98 18.62
CA GLY A 353 6.22 -37.16 19.00
C GLY A 353 5.56 -38.49 18.61
N ARG A 354 4.22 -38.54 18.57
CA ARG A 354 3.45 -39.66 17.99
C ARG A 354 3.42 -39.66 16.46
N ALA A 355 4.07 -38.67 15.83
CA ALA A 355 4.12 -38.50 14.39
C ALA A 355 2.72 -38.35 13.75
N GLU A 356 1.82 -37.63 14.42
CA GLU A 356 0.49 -37.27 13.94
C GLU A 356 0.51 -36.00 13.06
N GLY A 357 1.53 -35.16 13.22
CA GLY A 357 1.72 -33.94 12.44
C GLY A 357 3.08 -33.28 12.67
N VAL A 358 3.21 -32.08 12.12
CA VAL A 358 4.38 -31.20 12.21
C VAL A 358 3.96 -29.83 12.74
N ALA A 359 4.84 -29.15 13.46
CA ALA A 359 4.68 -27.73 13.77
C ALA A 359 5.86 -26.93 13.23
N VAL A 360 5.62 -25.69 12.80
CA VAL A 360 6.69 -24.75 12.42
C VAL A 360 6.52 -23.46 13.19
N GLN A 361 7.63 -22.99 13.78
CA GLN A 361 7.73 -21.66 14.36
C GLN A 361 8.66 -20.80 13.51
N SER A 362 8.20 -19.60 13.18
CA SER A 362 8.93 -18.63 12.37
C SER A 362 9.04 -17.31 13.10
N ILE A 363 10.18 -16.64 12.96
CA ILE A 363 10.41 -15.26 13.41
C ILE A 363 10.92 -14.48 12.21
N ALA A 364 10.27 -13.37 11.89
CA ALA A 364 10.68 -12.46 10.83
C ALA A 364 10.92 -11.06 11.41
N THR A 365 12.00 -10.42 10.98
CA THR A 365 12.29 -9.03 11.30
C THR A 365 12.18 -8.19 10.03
N LEU A 366 11.40 -7.12 10.10
CA LEU A 366 11.24 -6.11 9.07
C LEU A 366 11.84 -4.78 9.53
N LYS A 367 12.16 -3.92 8.57
CA LYS A 367 12.46 -2.50 8.79
C LYS A 367 11.77 -1.67 7.73
N TYR A 368 11.68 -0.36 7.90
CA TYR A 368 11.18 0.50 6.83
C TYR A 368 12.13 0.52 5.63
N TYR A 369 11.54 0.57 4.42
CA TYR A 369 12.28 0.78 3.18
C TYR A 369 12.93 2.17 3.20
N ASN A 370 14.26 2.21 3.12
CA ASN A 370 15.00 3.45 3.18
C ASN A 370 15.16 4.08 1.79
N TRP A 371 14.18 4.90 1.40
CA TRP A 371 14.16 5.59 0.11
C TRP A 371 15.27 6.63 -0.08
N LYS A 372 15.97 7.05 0.99
CA LYS A 372 17.16 7.93 0.92
C LYS A 372 18.44 7.20 0.52
N LYS A 373 18.48 5.86 0.55
CA LYS A 373 19.68 5.05 0.31
C LYS A 373 19.64 4.30 -1.03
N ARG A 374 19.24 4.97 -2.11
CA ARG A 374 19.21 4.38 -3.46
C ARG A 374 20.55 3.75 -3.84
#